data_AF-A0A2I0L657-F1
#
_entry.id   AF-A0A2I0L657-F1
#
_cell.length_a   1.000
_cell.length_b   1.000
_cell.length_c   1.000
_cell.angle_alpha   90.00
_cell.angle_beta   90.00
_cell.angle_gamma   90.00
#
_symmetry.space_group_name_H-M   'P 1'
#
loop_
_entity.id
_entity.type
_entity.pdbx_description
1 polymer ?
#
loop_
_entity_poly.entity_id
_entity_poly.type
_entity_poly.pdbx_seq_one_letter_code
_entity_poly.pdbx_strand_id
1 'polypeptide(L)'
;MMVWASDGEVARFCRWEPYKSLDALTDYIRIVVLPHPWFRAICLRCRPIGAISVTENTGGDRCRGELGYVLASRYWGKGIVTKAVELAVALVFRERPELERVEALVDVDDVA
;
A
#
# COMPACT_ATOMS: atom_id res chain seq x y z
N MET A 1 -17.27 3.24 -1.23
CA MET A 1 -16.39 3.30 -0.04
C MET A 1 -15.22 2.35 -0.26
N MET A 2 -13.97 2.76 0.03
CA MET A 2 -12.79 1.91 -0.15
C MET A 2 -12.89 0.72 0.81
N VAL A 3 -12.99 -0.49 0.26
CA VAL A 3 -13.41 -1.69 1.02
C VAL A 3 -12.39 -2.16 2.06
N TRP A 4 -11.14 -1.71 1.97
CA TRP A 4 -10.09 -2.00 2.96
C TRP A 4 -9.96 -0.88 4.00
N ALA A 5 -10.31 0.35 3.63
CA ALA A 5 -10.09 1.53 4.46
C ALA A 5 -11.17 1.70 5.55
N SER A 6 -12.30 1.02 5.41
CA SER A 6 -13.38 0.93 6.41
C SER A 6 -13.43 -0.43 7.13
N ASP A 7 -12.41 -1.27 6.95
CA ASP A 7 -12.35 -2.63 7.49
C ASP A 7 -11.55 -2.63 8.82
N GLY A 8 -12.22 -3.01 9.92
CA GLY A 8 -11.63 -2.99 11.26
C GLY A 8 -10.46 -3.95 11.44
N GLU A 9 -10.51 -5.12 10.78
CA GLU A 9 -9.44 -6.11 10.82
C GLU A 9 -8.19 -5.61 10.10
N VAL A 10 -8.38 -4.82 9.04
CA VAL A 10 -7.29 -4.20 8.28
C VAL A 10 -6.67 -3.03 9.05
N ALA A 11 -7.51 -2.19 9.66
CA ALA A 11 -7.03 -1.01 10.37
C ALA A 11 -6.17 -1.34 11.60
N ARG A 12 -6.31 -2.55 12.17
CA ARG A 12 -5.53 -3.01 13.33
C ARG A 12 -4.01 -2.90 13.14
N PHE A 13 -3.52 -3.15 11.93
CA PHE A 13 -2.09 -3.10 11.59
C PHE A 13 -1.71 -1.81 10.84
N CYS A 14 -2.68 -0.93 10.59
CA CYS A 14 -2.45 0.34 9.91
C CYS A 14 -2.22 1.47 10.91
N ARG A 15 -1.53 2.53 10.48
CA ARG A 15 -1.38 3.76 11.27
C ARG A 15 -2.65 4.65 11.30
N TRP A 16 -3.77 4.17 10.76
CA TRP A 16 -5.01 4.94 10.65
C TRP A 16 -6.21 4.15 11.18
N GLU A 17 -7.21 4.87 11.71
CA GLU A 17 -8.50 4.29 12.06
C GLU A 17 -9.37 4.04 10.81
N PRO A 18 -10.34 3.10 10.87
CA PRO A 18 -11.29 2.90 9.78
C PRO A 18 -12.04 4.19 9.44
N TYR A 19 -12.03 4.60 8.17
CA TYR A 19 -12.72 5.82 7.74
C TYR A 19 -14.24 5.65 7.84
N LYS A 20 -14.88 6.55 8.59
CA LYS A 20 -16.32 6.50 8.88
C LYS A 20 -17.17 7.38 7.96
N SER A 21 -16.55 8.20 7.10
CA SER A 21 -17.25 9.13 6.20
C SER A 21 -16.56 9.29 4.84
N LEU A 22 -17.30 9.79 3.85
CA LEU A 22 -16.75 10.15 2.53
C LEU A 22 -15.77 11.32 2.61
N ASP A 23 -15.99 12.26 3.52
CA ASP A 23 -15.11 13.41 3.71
C ASP A 23 -13.74 12.97 4.22
N ALA A 24 -13.70 12.11 5.25
CA ALA A 24 -12.45 11.59 5.79
C ALA A 24 -11.67 10.76 4.74
N LEU A 25 -12.38 10.02 3.88
CA LEU A 25 -11.78 9.34 2.76
C LEU A 25 -11.22 10.31 1.70
N THR A 26 -11.95 11.38 1.42
CA THR A 26 -11.52 12.41 0.46
C THR A 26 -10.27 13.12 0.95
N ASP A 27 -10.19 13.42 2.25
CA ASP A 27 -9.03 14.02 2.88
C ASP A 27 -7.83 13.08 2.84
N TYR A 28 -8.01 11.78 3.13
CA TYR A 28 -6.95 10.78 2.97
C TYR A 28 -6.39 10.75 1.54
N ILE A 29 -7.26 10.75 0.54
CA ILE A 29 -6.81 10.78 -0.86
C ILE A 29 -6.00 12.04 -1.14
N ARG A 30 -6.49 13.21 -0.71
CA ARG A 30 -5.84 14.50 -0.97
C ARG A 30 -4.50 14.67 -0.25
N ILE A 31 -4.41 14.21 0.99
CA ILE A 31 -3.29 14.48 1.90
C ILE A 31 -2.25 13.37 1.83
N VAL A 32 -2.67 12.12 1.65
CA VAL A 32 -1.78 10.95 1.71
C VAL A 32 -1.55 10.37 0.32
N VAL A 33 -2.60 10.07 -0.44
CA VAL A 33 -2.46 9.30 -1.69
C VAL A 33 -1.89 10.15 -2.82
N LEU A 34 -2.47 11.32 -3.11
CA LEU A 34 -2.08 12.15 -4.24
C LEU A 34 -0.67 12.74 -4.13
N PRO A 35 -0.19 13.19 -2.96
CA PRO A 35 1.17 13.71 -2.83
C PRO A 35 2.24 12.61 -2.83
N HIS A 36 1.85 11.34 -2.63
CA HIS A 36 2.81 10.26 -2.51
C HIS A 36 3.45 9.94 -3.88
N PRO A 37 4.79 9.85 -3.95
CA PRO A 37 5.51 9.74 -5.23
C PRO A 37 5.20 8.46 -6.00
N TRP A 38 4.91 7.37 -5.29
CA TRP A 38 4.57 6.09 -5.89
C TRP A 38 3.48 5.37 -5.08
N PHE A 39 2.21 5.65 -5.35
CA PHE A 39 1.05 5.03 -4.69
C PHE A 39 0.07 4.52 -5.74
N ARG A 40 -0.36 3.26 -5.63
CA ARG A 40 -1.27 2.63 -6.60
C ARG A 40 -2.35 1.80 -5.92
N ALA A 41 -3.52 1.76 -6.56
CA ALA A 41 -4.60 0.89 -6.12
C ALA A 41 -4.38 -0.55 -6.63
N ILE A 42 -4.64 -1.53 -5.77
CA ILE A 42 -4.75 -2.94 -6.16
C ILE A 42 -6.18 -3.15 -6.65
N CYS A 43 -6.35 -3.43 -7.94
CA CYS A 43 -7.66 -3.55 -8.57
C CYS A 43 -7.95 -4.99 -8.98
N LEU A 44 -9.14 -5.49 -8.59
CA LEU A 44 -9.70 -6.74 -9.08
C LEU A 44 -10.98 -6.45 -9.86
N ARG A 45 -11.01 -6.80 -11.15
CA ARG A 45 -12.14 -6.50 -12.06
C ARG A 45 -12.54 -5.02 -12.03
N CYS A 46 -11.54 -4.15 -12.18
CA CYS A 46 -11.68 -2.67 -12.14
C CYS A 46 -12.21 -2.10 -10.82
N ARG A 47 -12.27 -2.89 -9.74
CA ARG A 47 -12.64 -2.41 -8.41
C ARG A 47 -11.40 -2.34 -7.53
N PRO A 48 -11.10 -1.20 -6.89
CA PRO A 48 -10.01 -1.11 -5.95
C PRO A 48 -10.38 -1.92 -4.69
N ILE A 49 -9.49 -2.82 -4.31
CA ILE A 49 -9.66 -3.73 -3.15
C ILE A 49 -8.54 -3.59 -2.12
N GLY A 50 -7.52 -2.80 -2.45
CA GLY A 50 -6.35 -2.55 -1.62
C GLY A 50 -5.49 -1.45 -2.24
N ALA A 51 -4.33 -1.23 -1.65
CA ALA A 51 -3.33 -0.30 -2.15
C ALA A 51 -1.91 -0.84 -1.95
N ILE A 52 -0.98 -0.33 -2.73
CA ILE A 52 0.46 -0.60 -2.61
C ILE A 52 1.22 0.70 -2.88
N SER A 53 2.26 0.94 -2.10
CA SER A 53 3.09 2.14 -2.20
C SER A 53 4.56 1.79 -2.03
N VAL A 54 5.43 2.62 -2.59
CA VAL A 54 6.88 2.56 -2.37
C VAL A 54 7.36 3.96 -2.01
N THR A 55 7.86 4.11 -0.78
CA THR A 55 8.40 5.36 -0.25
C THR A 55 9.91 5.32 -0.36
N GLU A 56 10.53 6.37 -0.89
CA GLU A 56 11.98 6.45 -0.89
C GLU A 56 12.51 6.75 0.52
N ASN A 57 13.58 6.06 0.90
CA ASN A 57 14.32 6.40 2.10
C ASN A 57 15.04 7.74 1.94
N THR A 58 15.52 8.31 3.04
CA THR A 58 16.13 9.64 3.07
C THR A 58 17.65 9.56 3.27
N GLY A 59 18.36 10.66 2.99
CA GLY A 59 19.79 10.77 3.27
C GLY A 59 20.65 9.80 2.43
N GLY A 60 21.53 9.05 3.10
CA GLY A 60 22.42 8.08 2.46
C GLY A 60 21.72 6.83 1.93
N ASP A 61 20.47 6.57 2.36
CA ASP A 61 19.73 5.36 2.01
C ASP A 61 18.75 5.57 0.84
N ARG A 62 18.86 6.68 0.10
CA ARG A 62 17.94 7.01 -1.02
C ARG A 62 17.90 5.98 -2.15
N CYS A 63 18.89 5.09 -2.24
CA CYS A 63 18.86 3.95 -3.15
C CYS A 63 17.90 2.83 -2.68
N ARG A 64 17.25 2.98 -1.53
CA ARG A 64 16.31 2.01 -0.96
C ARG A 64 14.89 2.56 -0.95
N GLY A 65 13.94 1.75 -1.37
CA GLY A 65 12.51 2.02 -1.27
C GLY A 65 11.84 1.10 -0.25
N GLU A 66 11.03 1.66 0.64
CA GLU A 66 10.17 0.92 1.55
C GLU A 66 8.80 0.68 0.91
N LEU A 67 8.44 -0.59 0.72
CA LEU A 67 7.17 -1.05 0.19
C LEU A 67 6.17 -1.27 1.33
N GLY A 68 4.98 -0.70 1.17
CA GLY A 68 3.82 -0.98 2.02
C GLY A 68 2.63 -1.42 1.17
N TYR A 69 1.81 -2.33 1.70
CA TYR A 69 0.55 -2.71 1.06
C TYR A 69 -0.57 -2.85 2.08
N VAL A 70 -1.79 -2.81 1.56
CA VAL A 70 -2.99 -3.09 2.33
C VAL A 70 -4.02 -3.74 1.42
N LEU A 71 -4.74 -4.75 1.92
CA LEU A 71 -5.77 -5.48 1.18
C LEU A 71 -6.99 -5.70 2.08
N ALA A 72 -8.20 -5.55 1.56
CA ALA A 72 -9.40 -5.81 2.36
C ALA A 72 -9.45 -7.28 2.81
N SER A 73 -9.85 -7.52 4.06
CA SER A 73 -9.74 -8.82 4.74
C SER A 73 -10.39 -9.98 3.98
N ARG A 74 -11.55 -9.74 3.36
CA ARG A 74 -12.28 -10.72 2.53
C ARG A 74 -11.51 -11.27 1.32
N TYR A 75 -10.36 -10.68 0.98
CA TYR A 75 -9.49 -11.10 -0.11
C TYR A 75 -8.17 -11.74 0.34
N TRP A 76 -7.93 -11.86 1.65
CA TRP A 76 -6.73 -12.51 2.19
C TRP A 76 -6.68 -14.01 1.84
N GLY A 77 -5.49 -14.59 1.86
CA GLY A 77 -5.25 -16.01 1.56
C GLY A 77 -5.45 -16.41 0.09
N LYS A 78 -5.57 -15.44 -0.83
CA LYS A 78 -5.84 -15.68 -2.27
C LYS A 78 -4.64 -15.41 -3.19
N GLY A 79 -3.45 -15.14 -2.63
CA GLY A 79 -2.24 -14.80 -3.39
C GLY A 79 -2.27 -13.46 -4.14
N ILE A 80 -3.29 -12.62 -3.91
CA ILE A 80 -3.48 -11.35 -4.62
C ILE A 80 -2.35 -10.38 -4.32
N VAL A 81 -1.97 -10.23 -3.04
CA VAL A 81 -0.87 -9.34 -2.64
C VAL A 81 0.44 -9.83 -3.23
N THR A 82 0.74 -11.13 -3.19
CA THR A 82 1.96 -11.69 -3.78
C THR A 82 2.11 -11.26 -5.24
N LYS A 83 1.03 -11.36 -6.03
CA LYS A 83 1.07 -10.92 -7.43
C LYS A 83 1.18 -9.40 -7.57
N ALA A 84 0.50 -8.65 -6.71
CA ALA A 84 0.59 -7.19 -6.70
C ALA A 84 2.01 -6.70 -6.36
N VAL A 85 2.69 -7.34 -5.40
CA VAL A 85 4.08 -7.04 -5.01
C VAL A 85 5.05 -7.37 -6.13
N GLU A 86 4.92 -8.54 -6.77
CA GLU A 86 5.76 -8.91 -7.92
C GLU A 86 5.70 -7.85 -9.04
N LEU A 87 4.48 -7.42 -9.38
CA LEU A 87 4.26 -6.36 -10.38
C LEU A 87 4.77 -5.00 -9.91
N ALA A 88 4.54 -4.65 -8.64
CA ALA A 88 4.96 -3.38 -8.08
C ALA A 88 6.48 -3.25 -8.07
N VAL A 89 7.20 -4.29 -7.65
CA VAL A 89 8.67 -4.34 -7.64
C VAL A 89 9.22 -4.20 -9.06
N ALA A 90 8.68 -4.94 -10.03
CA ALA A 90 9.11 -4.82 -11.43
C ALA A 90 8.86 -3.42 -12.00
N LEU A 91 7.73 -2.80 -11.68
CA LEU A 91 7.38 -1.46 -12.13
C LEU A 91 8.24 -0.38 -11.47
N VAL A 92 8.45 -0.45 -10.15
CA VAL A 92 9.17 0.60 -9.44
C VAL A 92 10.64 0.65 -9.84
N PHE A 93 11.31 -0.48 -10.04
CA PHE A 93 12.70 -0.48 -10.53
C PHE A 93 12.81 0.08 -11.95
N ARG A 94 11.77 -0.07 -12.78
CA ARG A 94 11.74 0.52 -14.12
C ARG A 94 11.46 2.03 -14.08
N GLU A 95 10.60 2.47 -13.17
CA GLU A 95 10.16 3.87 -13.05
C GLU A 95 11.10 4.73 -12.20
N ARG A 96 11.87 4.11 -11.30
CA ARG A 96 12.80 4.72 -10.33
C ARG A 96 14.17 4.02 -10.42
N PRO A 97 14.95 4.25 -11.48
CA PRO A 97 16.26 3.60 -11.67
C PRO A 97 17.28 3.96 -10.60
N GLU A 98 17.03 5.00 -9.79
CA GLU A 98 17.82 5.34 -8.61
C GLU A 98 17.68 4.33 -7.46
N LEU A 99 16.63 3.50 -7.48
CA LEU A 99 16.45 2.45 -6.48
C LEU A 99 17.30 1.22 -6.85
N GLU A 100 18.13 0.79 -5.90
CA GLU A 100 18.93 -0.42 -5.97
C GLU A 100 18.31 -1.55 -5.13
N ARG A 101 17.45 -1.22 -4.17
CA ARG A 101 16.80 -2.17 -3.26
C ARG A 101 15.38 -1.74 -2.93
N VAL A 102 14.47 -2.72 -2.86
CA VAL A 102 13.15 -2.55 -2.25
C VAL A 102 13.06 -3.46 -1.04
N GLU A 103 12.53 -2.93 0.05
CA GLU A 103 12.35 -3.65 1.32
C GLU A 103 10.98 -3.34 1.91
N ALA A 104 10.54 -4.11 2.89
CA ALA A 104 9.27 -3.89 3.57
C ALA A 104 9.43 -4.20 5.05
N LEU A 105 8.66 -3.51 5.88
CA LEU A 105 8.54 -3.78 7.30
C LEU A 105 7.17 -4.40 7.57
N VAL A 106 7.13 -5.39 8.45
CA VAL A 106 5.91 -6.06 8.88
C VAL A 106 5.94 -6.17 10.40
N ASP A 107 4.78 -6.01 11.03
CA ASP A 107 4.65 -6.27 12.46
C ASP A 107 4.87 -7.77 12.72
N VAL A 108 5.55 -8.11 13.81
CA VAL A 108 5.84 -9.53 14.15
C VAL A 108 4.57 -10.35 14.35
N ASP A 109 3.47 -9.69 14.72
CA ASP A 109 2.17 -10.31 14.93
C ASP A 109 1.32 -10.39 13.64
N ASP A 110 1.76 -9.77 12.54
CA ASP A 110 1.10 -9.83 11.22
C ASP A 110 1.68 -11.00 10.40
N VAL A 111 1.22 -12.22 10.74
CA VAL A 111 1.71 -13.50 10.20
C VAL A 111 0.99 -13.97 8.92
N ALA A 112 0.18 -13.11 8.30
CA ALA A 112 -0.79 -13.47 7.25
C ALA A 112 -0.21 -13.71 5.85
#